data_AF-A0A2A2E9X1-F1
#
_entry.id   AF-A0A2A2E9X1-F1
#
_cell.length_a   1.000
_cell.length_b   1.000
_cell.length_c   1.000
_cell.angle_alpha   90.00
_cell.angle_beta   90.00
_cell.angle_gamma   90.00
#
_symmetry.space_group_name_H-M   'P 1'
#
loop_
_entity.id
_entity.type
_entity.pdbx_description
1 polymer ?
#
loop_
_entity_poly.entity_id
_entity_poly.type
_entity_poly.pdbx_seq_one_letter_code
_entity_poly.pdbx_strand_id
1 'polypeptide(L)' 'MTLDLYGFGPALAAGTFMTIKLALSALSLGLVLGLLGALAKTSPYKPLQWLGGSYSTIVRGVPELLWVLLIYFGTV' A
#
# COMPACT_ATOMS: atom_id res chain seq x y z
N MET A 1 28.84 -10.33 23.13
CA MET A 1 27.63 -11.03 22.67
C MET A 1 27.50 -10.77 21.17
N THR A 2 28.15 -11.59 20.36
CA THR A 2 28.09 -11.47 18.89
C THR A 2 26.70 -11.92 18.44
N LEU A 3 26.05 -11.14 17.56
CA LEU A 3 24.80 -11.49 16.89
C LEU A 3 25.05 -12.70 15.97
N ASP A 4 25.14 -13.89 16.55
CA ASP A 4 25.27 -15.13 15.81
C ASP A 4 23.86 -15.65 15.47
N LEU A 5 23.39 -15.25 14.29
CA LEU A 5 22.04 -15.54 13.78
C LEU A 5 21.94 -16.96 13.18
N TYR A 6 22.74 -17.92 13.66
CA TYR A 6 22.76 -19.31 13.19
C TYR A 6 22.88 -19.43 11.65
N GLY A 7 23.65 -18.54 11.00
CA GLY A 7 23.80 -18.51 9.54
C GLY A 7 22.68 -17.80 8.76
N PHE A 8 21.57 -17.41 9.40
CA PHE A 8 20.46 -16.68 8.77
C PHE A 8 20.66 -15.16 8.70
N GLY A 9 21.71 -14.63 9.30
CA GLY A 9 21.99 -13.19 9.36
C GLY A 9 21.89 -12.47 8.00
N PRO A 10 22.52 -12.99 6.92
CA PRO A 10 22.41 -12.40 5.59
C PRO A 10 20.98 -12.40 5.02
N ALA A 11 20.23 -13.49 5.23
CA ALA A 11 18.85 -13.61 4.75
C ALA A 11 17.90 -12.65 5.49
N LEU A 12 18.08 -12.50 6.80
CA LEU A 12 17.31 -11.55 7.62
C LEU A 12 17.65 -10.10 7.25
N ALA A 13 18.93 -9.79 7.00
CA ALA A 13 19.35 -8.47 6.53
C ALA A 13 18.73 -8.15 5.15
N ALA A 14 18.76 -9.11 4.22
CA ALA A 14 18.14 -8.96 2.90
C ALA A 14 16.62 -8.77 3.00
N GLY A 15 15.94 -9.55 3.83
CA GLY A 15 14.50 -9.42 4.09
C GLY A 15 14.15 -8.06 4.69
N THR A 16 14.93 -7.59 5.67
CA THR A 16 14.76 -6.27 6.27
C THR A 16 14.88 -5.16 5.22
N PHE A 17 15.89 -5.24 4.36
CA PHE A 17 16.10 -4.25 3.31
C PHE A 17 14.96 -4.27 2.27
N MET A 18 14.45 -5.46 1.94
CA MET A 18 13.30 -5.62 1.06
C MET A 18 12.04 -4.98 1.67
N THR A 19 11.75 -5.24 2.94
CA THR A 19 10.61 -4.63 3.65
C THR A 19 10.69 -3.12 3.68
N ILE A 20 11.88 -2.55 3.95
CA ILE A 20 12.07 -1.08 3.94
C ILE A 20 11.80 -0.50 2.55
N LYS A 21 12.35 -1.12 1.50
CA LYS A 21 12.11 -0.69 0.11
C LYS A 21 10.63 -0.74 -0.26
N LEU A 22 9.96 -1.84 0.08
CA LEU A 22 8.54 -2.02 -0.18
C LEU A 22 7.70 -0.99 0.60
N ALA A 23 7.99 -0.79 1.88
CA ALA A 23 7.27 0.18 2.72
C ALA A 23 7.43 1.61 2.20
N LEU A 24 8.64 2.03 1.82
CA LEU A 24 8.87 3.37 1.28
C LEU A 24 8.16 3.59 -0.06
N SER A 25 8.22 2.62 -0.97
CA SER A 25 7.54 2.72 -2.27
C SER A 25 6.02 2.73 -2.13
N ALA A 26 5.46 1.84 -1.30
CA ALA A 26 4.03 1.78 -1.01
C ALA A 26 3.55 3.06 -0.32
N LEU A 27 4.33 3.60 0.62
CA LEU A 27 4.03 4.88 1.29
C LEU A 27 4.00 6.03 0.28
N SER A 28 5.02 6.17 -0.58
CA SER A 28 5.06 7.23 -1.59
C SER A 28 3.84 7.18 -2.53
N LEU A 29 3.51 5.99 -3.05
CA LEU A 29 2.35 5.82 -3.93
C LEU A 29 1.03 6.06 -3.18
N GLY A 30 0.87 5.47 -2.00
CA GLY A 30 -0.32 5.62 -1.17
C GLY A 30 -0.56 7.07 -0.75
N LEU A 31 0.50 7.84 -0.49
CA LEU A 31 0.41 9.24 -0.13
C LEU A 31 -0.04 10.10 -1.32
N VAL A 32 0.51 9.88 -2.51
CA VAL A 32 0.07 10.58 -3.74
C VAL A 32 -1.39 10.29 -4.04
N LEU A 33 -1.79 9.02 -4.05
CA LEU A 33 -3.17 8.62 -4.32
C LEU A 33 -4.14 9.10 -3.23
N GLY A 34 -3.71 9.04 -1.96
CA GLY A 34 -4.50 9.52 -0.82
C GLY A 34 -4.73 11.03 -0.86
N LEU A 35 -3.71 11.81 -1.20
CA LEU A 35 -3.82 13.27 -1.39
C LEU A 35 -4.76 13.61 -2.53
N LEU A 36 -4.61 12.96 -3.69
CA LEU A 36 -5.51 13.17 -4.83
C LEU A 36 -6.97 12.84 -4.47
N GLY A 37 -7.21 11.73 -3.76
CA GLY A 37 -8.53 11.36 -3.27
C GLY A 37 -9.11 12.37 -2.27
N ALA A 38 -8.30 12.89 -1.35
CA ALA A 38 -8.72 13.91 -0.38
C ALA A 38 -9.06 15.25 -1.06
N LEU A 39 -8.25 15.66 -2.04
CA LEU A 39 -8.50 16.85 -2.86
C LEU A 39 -9.79 16.71 -3.67
N ALA A 40 -10.02 15.56 -4.31
CA ALA A 40 -11.25 15.28 -5.03
C ALA A 40 -12.48 15.33 -4.10
N LYS A 41 -12.39 14.76 -2.89
CA LYS A 41 -13.47 14.76 -1.90
C LYS A 41 -13.82 16.16 -1.37
N THR A 42 -12.83 17.06 -1.30
CA THR A 42 -12.99 18.43 -0.78
C THR A 42 -13.42 19.43 -1.87
N SER A 43 -13.46 18.98 -3.12
CA SER A 43 -13.84 19.82 -4.27
C SER A 43 -15.31 20.27 -4.19
N PRO A 44 -15.63 21.52 -4.60
CA PRO A 44 -17.01 22.02 -4.66
C PRO A 44 -17.87 21.31 -5.72
N TYR A 45 -17.24 20.58 -6.65
CA TYR A 45 -17.93 19.84 -7.70
C TYR A 45 -18.41 18.48 -7.18
N LYS A 46 -19.74 18.31 -7.09
CA LYS A 46 -20.41 17.04 -6.72
C LYS A 46 -19.84 15.77 -7.38
N PRO A 47 -19.51 15.73 -8.69
CA PRO A 47 -18.93 14.52 -9.30
C PRO A 47 -17.53 14.19 -8.79
N LEU A 48 -16.66 15.18 -8.55
CA LEU A 48 -15.32 14.96 -7.98
C LEU A 48 -15.42 14.46 -6.54
N GLN A 49 -16.35 15.02 -5.77
CA GLN A 49 -16.59 14.60 -4.39
C GLN A 49 -17.08 13.15 -4.33
N TRP A 50 -17.98 12.76 -5.24
CA TRP A 50 -18.46 11.38 -5.35
C TRP A 50 -17.34 10.42 -5.77
N LEU A 51 -16.52 10.78 -6.76
CA LEU A 51 -15.36 9.98 -7.17
C LEU A 51 -14.37 9.75 -6.03
N GLY A 52 -13.99 10.81 -5.31
CA GLY A 52 -13.09 10.70 -4.14
C GLY A 52 -13.68 9.85 -3.01
N GLY A 53 -14.99 9.98 -2.78
CA GLY A 53 -15.74 9.15 -1.84
C GLY A 53 -15.74 7.66 -2.23
N SER A 54 -16.14 7.36 -3.46
CA SER A 54 -16.21 6.00 -4.00
C SER A 54 -14.84 5.31 -4.00
N TYR A 55 -13.79 6.01 -4.43
CA TYR A 55 -12.42 5.50 -4.37
C TYR A 55 -12.02 5.12 -2.93
N SER A 56 -12.21 6.03 -1.97
CA SER A 56 -11.89 5.77 -0.55
C SER A 56 -12.69 4.60 0.00
N THR A 57 -13.97 4.48 -0.34
CA THR A 57 -14.85 3.42 0.16
C THR A 57 -14.45 2.05 -0.38
N ILE A 58 -14.11 1.95 -1.68
CA ILE A 58 -13.69 0.67 -2.28
C ILE A 58 -12.34 0.24 -1.72
N VAL A 59 -11.34 1.13 -1.75
CA VAL A 59 -9.97 0.78 -1.33
C VAL A 59 -9.91 0.41 0.16
N ARG A 60 -10.69 1.08 1.01
CA ARG A 60 -10.75 0.78 2.45
C ARG A 60 -11.78 -0.31 2.81
N GLY A 61 -12.73 -0.59 1.94
CA GLY A 61 -13.77 -1.60 2.15
C GLY A 61 -13.28 -3.01 1.85
N VAL A 62 -12.30 -3.15 0.95
CA VAL A 62 -11.69 -4.44 0.61
C VAL A 62 -10.55 -4.76 1.58
N PRO A 63 -10.54 -5.93 2.24
CA PRO A 63 -9.43 -6.40 3.06
C PRO A 63 -8.11 -6.42 2.29
N GLU A 64 -7.01 -6.06 2.97
CA GLU A 64 -5.67 -6.01 2.34
C GLU A 64 -5.25 -7.36 1.73
N LEU A 65 -5.60 -8.47 2.38
CA LEU A 65 -5.30 -9.80 1.88
C LEU A 65 -6.03 -10.08 0.56
N LEU A 66 -7.27 -9.60 0.40
CA LEU A 66 -7.99 -9.74 -0.86
C LEU A 66 -7.32 -8.93 -1.97
N TRP A 67 -6.80 -7.74 -1.70
CA TRP A 67 -6.03 -6.99 -2.70
C TRP A 67 -4.81 -7.77 -3.18
N VAL A 68 -4.04 -8.34 -2.26
CA VAL A 68 -2.88 -9.17 -2.61
C VAL A 68 -3.30 -10.37 -3.44
N LEU A 69 -4.37 -11.07 -3.04
CA LEU A 69 -4.89 -12.22 -3.77
C LEU A 69 -5.41 -11.85 -5.16
N LEU A 70 -6.15 -10.75 -5.30
CA LEU A 70 -6.69 -10.29 -6.59
C LEU A 70 -5.59 -9.87 -7.55
N ILE A 71 -4.56 -9.17 -7.06
CA ILE A 71 -3.45 -8.74 -7.91
C ILE A 71 -2.59 -9.96 -8.32
N TYR A 72 -2.38 -10.91 -7.40
CA TYR A 72 -1.52 -12.07 -7.65
C TYR A 72 -2.21 -13.19 -8.44
N PHE A 73 -3.48 -13.47 -8.16
CA PHE A 73 -4.25 -14.58 -8.77
C PHE A 73 -5.35 -14.13 -9.75
N GLY A 74 -5.71 -12.84 -9.79
CA GLY A 74 -6.83 -12.35 -10.60
C GLY A 74 -6.52 -12.12 -12.07
N THR A 75 -5.27 -12.30 -12.49
CA THR A 75 -4.86 -12.30 -13.91
C THR A 75 -4.80 -13.75 -14.40
N VAL A 76 -5.93 -14.26 -14.92
CA VAL A 76 -6.02 -15.51 -15.70
C VAL A 76 -5.73 -15.21 -17.17
#